data_AF-A0A5D2XET8-F1
#
_entry.id   AF-A0A5D2XET8-F1
#
_cell.length_a   1.000
_cell.length_b   1.000
_cell.length_c   1.000
_cell.angle_alpha   90.00
_cell.angle_beta   90.00
_cell.angle_gamma   90.00
#
_symmetry.space_group_name_H-M   'P 1'
#
loop_
_entity.id
_entity.type
_entity.pdbx_description
1 polymer ?
#
loop_
_entity_poly.entity_id
_entity_poly.type
_entity_poly.pdbx_seq_one_letter_code
_entity_poly.pdbx_strand_id
1 'polypeptide(L)'
;MNVIHRQVMPACGSLCFFCPSLRTRSRQPVKRYKVLIADIFPRKKEDGPNDRKIGKLCEYASKNPLRIPKITESLEQRCYKELRNENFQSVKIVICIYKRLLVSCHDQM
;
A
#
# COMPACT_ATOMS: atom_id res chain seq x y z
N MET A 1 -6.65 -0.62 -27.08
CA MET A 1 -7.80 -0.52 -26.17
C MET A 1 -8.35 -1.92 -25.98
N ASN A 2 -8.14 -2.55 -24.82
CA ASN A 2 -8.86 -3.77 -24.45
C ASN A 2 -9.66 -3.46 -23.19
N VAL A 3 -10.94 -3.19 -23.44
CA VAL A 3 -11.99 -3.05 -22.44
C VAL A 3 -12.30 -4.42 -21.86
N ILE A 4 -12.14 -4.58 -20.55
CA ILE A 4 -12.83 -5.65 -19.82
C ILE A 4 -13.83 -4.95 -18.91
N HIS A 5 -15.09 -4.94 -19.36
CA HIS A 5 -16.23 -4.42 -18.64
C HIS A 5 -16.65 -5.38 -17.52
N ARG A 6 -17.36 -4.78 -16.55
CA ARG A 6 -17.62 -5.22 -15.17
C ARG A 6 -18.38 -6.55 -15.05
N GLN A 7 -18.24 -7.15 -13.86
CA GLN A 7 -19.30 -7.91 -13.17
C GLN A 7 -19.46 -9.40 -13.49
N VAL A 8 -18.43 -10.22 -13.26
CA VAL A 8 -18.58 -11.59 -12.69
C VAL A 8 -17.29 -11.93 -11.95
N MET A 9 -17.33 -12.03 -10.62
CA MET A 9 -16.27 -12.69 -9.84
C MET A 9 -16.40 -14.20 -10.08
N PRO A 10 -15.50 -14.89 -10.80
CA PRO A 10 -15.56 -16.33 -10.86
C PRO A 10 -14.91 -16.87 -9.59
N ALA A 11 -15.61 -17.82 -8.96
CA ALA A 11 -15.21 -18.60 -7.82
C ALA A 11 -13.84 -19.28 -8.01
N CYS A 12 -12.74 -18.54 -7.86
CA CYS A 12 -11.38 -19.07 -7.80
C CYS A 12 -11.06 -19.54 -6.38
N GLY A 13 -11.88 -20.44 -5.85
CA GLY A 13 -11.73 -20.97 -4.49
C GLY A 13 -10.89 -22.23 -4.37
N SER A 14 -10.86 -23.11 -5.38
CA SER A 14 -10.36 -24.47 -5.16
C SER A 14 -9.76 -25.24 -6.35
N LEU A 15 -9.77 -24.74 -7.59
CA LEU A 15 -9.52 -25.61 -8.77
C LEU A 15 -8.43 -25.17 -9.77
N CYS A 16 -7.65 -24.12 -9.52
CA CYS A 16 -6.63 -23.69 -10.49
C CYS A 16 -5.23 -23.61 -9.86
N PHE A 17 -4.50 -24.74 -9.91
CA PHE A 17 -3.15 -24.90 -9.35
C PHE A 17 -2.07 -24.05 -10.05
N PHE A 18 -2.34 -23.60 -11.28
CA PHE A 18 -1.45 -22.73 -12.07
C PHE A 18 -1.91 -21.27 -12.15
N CYS A 19 -3.00 -20.88 -11.47
CA CYS A 19 -3.42 -19.48 -11.51
C CYS A 19 -2.37 -18.63 -10.77
N PRO A 20 -1.79 -17.59 -11.39
CA PRO A 20 -0.88 -16.66 -10.71
C PRO A 20 -1.52 -16.03 -9.46
N SER A 21 -2.86 -15.95 -9.46
CA SER A 21 -3.73 -15.49 -8.38
C SER A 21 -3.92 -16.48 -7.22
N LEU A 22 -3.61 -17.78 -7.42
CA LEU A 22 -3.80 -18.89 -6.47
C LEU A 22 -2.49 -19.44 -5.88
N ARG A 23 -1.35 -18.77 -6.07
CA ARG A 23 -0.16 -19.06 -5.23
C ARG A 23 -0.58 -19.07 -3.78
N THR A 24 -0.22 -20.13 -3.04
CA THR A 24 -0.50 -20.27 -1.61
C THR A 24 -0.10 -18.97 -0.90
N ARG A 25 -1.10 -18.14 -0.57
CA ARG A 25 -0.97 -16.72 -0.18
C ARG A 25 -0.08 -16.54 1.07
N SER A 26 0.16 -17.64 1.77
CA SER A 26 1.03 -17.83 2.94
C SER A 26 2.50 -17.46 2.71
N ARG A 27 3.07 -17.68 1.50
CA ARG A 27 4.50 -17.43 1.24
C ARG A 27 4.85 -16.00 0.81
N GLN A 28 3.86 -15.13 0.65
CA GLN A 28 4.13 -13.73 0.32
C GLN A 28 4.41 -12.93 1.60
N PRO A 29 5.40 -12.03 1.62
CA PRO A 29 5.81 -11.30 2.82
C PRO A 29 4.76 -10.26 3.24
N VAL A 30 3.66 -10.70 3.84
CA VAL A 30 2.56 -9.85 4.34
C VAL A 30 3.06 -8.86 5.39
N LYS A 31 4.15 -9.19 6.10
CA LYS A 31 4.70 -8.34 7.15
C LYS A 31 5.59 -7.21 6.62
N ARG A 32 6.11 -7.28 5.39
CA ARG A 32 7.15 -6.33 4.91
C ARG A 32 6.63 -4.92 4.70
N TYR A 33 5.44 -4.76 4.11
CA TYR A 33 4.86 -3.42 3.93
C TYR A 33 4.54 -2.75 5.26
N LYS A 34 4.12 -3.51 6.28
CA LYS A 34 3.85 -2.97 7.62
C LYS A 34 5.12 -2.41 8.27
N VAL A 35 6.25 -3.09 8.10
CA VAL A 35 7.56 -2.60 8.58
C VAL A 35 7.97 -1.34 7.84
N LEU A 36 7.85 -1.32 6.50
CA LEU A 36 8.16 -0.12 5.70
C LEU A 36 7.30 1.08 6.11
N ILE A 37 5.99 0.87 6.33
CA ILE A 37 5.09 1.92 6.81
C ILE A 37 5.48 2.35 8.23
N ALA A 38 5.81 1.43 9.13
CA ALA A 38 6.24 1.80 10.49
C ALA A 38 7.53 2.64 10.48
N ASP A 39 8.46 2.33 9.60
CA ASP A 39 9.75 3.03 9.49
C ASP A 39 9.63 4.45 8.94
N ILE A 40 8.61 4.75 8.12
CA ILE A 40 8.42 6.08 7.52
C ILE A 40 8.05 7.11 8.59
N PHE A 41 7.26 6.73 9.59
CA PHE A 41 6.76 7.66 10.58
C PHE A 41 7.77 7.80 11.70
N PRO A 42 8.24 9.03 11.98
CA PRO A 42 9.29 9.25 12.95
C PRO A 42 8.77 8.96 14.37
N ARG A 43 9.66 8.43 15.22
CA ARG A 43 9.37 8.28 16.65
C ARG A 43 9.52 9.60 17.42
N LYS A 44 10.20 10.60 16.83
CA LYS A 44 10.42 11.94 17.37
C LYS A 44 9.73 12.97 16.48
N LYS A 45 9.15 14.02 17.05
CA LYS A 45 8.25 14.97 16.36
C LYS A 45 8.94 15.90 15.34
N GLU A 46 10.27 15.95 15.31
CA GLU A 46 11.02 16.96 14.54
C GLU A 46 11.58 16.47 13.19
N ASP A 47 11.58 15.17 12.94
CA ASP A 47 12.02 14.64 11.65
C ASP A 47 10.88 14.80 10.62
N GLY A 48 11.11 15.61 9.60
CA GLY A 48 10.19 15.77 8.47
C GLY A 48 9.94 14.46 7.69
N PRO A 49 9.07 14.49 6.67
CA PRO A 49 8.76 13.31 5.86
C PRO A 49 10.03 12.74 5.23
N ASN A 50 10.40 11.50 5.59
CA ASN A 50 11.62 10.87 5.10
C ASN A 50 11.40 10.32 3.67
N ASP A 51 11.63 11.18 2.68
CA ASP A 51 11.47 10.91 1.26
C ASP A 51 12.15 9.61 0.79
N ARG A 52 13.32 9.27 1.35
CA ARG A 52 14.06 8.04 1.01
C ARG A 52 13.28 6.79 1.43
N LYS A 53 12.63 6.82 2.58
CA LYS A 53 11.81 5.69 3.07
C LYS A 53 10.50 5.58 2.30
N ILE A 54 9.90 6.71 1.95
CA ILE A 54 8.69 6.73 1.12
C ILE A 54 9.00 6.16 -0.28
N GLY A 55 10.15 6.50 -0.85
CA GLY A 55 10.63 5.91 -2.11
C GLY A 55 10.72 4.38 -2.06
N LYS A 56 11.25 3.80 -0.98
CA LYS A 56 11.31 2.34 -0.79
C LYS A 56 9.93 1.68 -0.74
N LEU A 57 8.94 2.35 -0.11
CA LEU A 57 7.57 1.86 -0.09
C LEU A 57 6.94 1.91 -1.49
N CYS A 58 7.17 2.99 -2.23
CA CYS A 58 6.67 3.13 -3.60
C CYS A 58 7.29 2.08 -4.53
N GLU A 59 8.61 1.88 -4.48
CA GLU A 59 9.30 0.86 -5.26
C GLU A 59 8.79 -0.56 -4.93
N TYR A 60 8.51 -0.82 -3.64
CA TYR A 60 7.90 -2.08 -3.22
C TYR A 60 6.48 -2.24 -3.77
N ALA A 61 5.66 -1.18 -3.76
CA ALA A 61 4.31 -1.16 -4.29
C ALA A 61 4.31 -1.40 -5.82
N SER A 62 5.17 -0.72 -6.57
CA SER A 62 5.29 -0.87 -8.03
C SER A 62 5.65 -2.30 -8.44
N LYS A 63 6.48 -2.99 -7.62
CA LYS A 63 6.86 -4.40 -7.83
C LYS A 63 5.79 -5.40 -7.35
N ASN A 64 4.77 -4.96 -6.59
CA ASN A 64 3.76 -5.82 -5.98
C ASN A 64 2.35 -5.19 -6.07
N PRO A 65 1.77 -5.02 -7.28
CA PRO A 65 0.51 -4.30 -7.48
C PRO A 65 -0.65 -4.85 -6.66
N LEU A 66 -0.73 -6.18 -6.47
CA LEU A 66 -1.74 -6.84 -5.63
C LEU A 66 -1.71 -6.43 -4.15
N ARG A 67 -0.67 -5.72 -3.70
CA ARG A 67 -0.52 -5.23 -2.33
C ARG A 67 -0.90 -3.78 -2.17
N ILE A 68 -1.04 -3.02 -3.26
CA ILE A 68 -1.42 -1.61 -3.23
C ILE A 68 -2.72 -1.40 -2.42
N PRO A 69 -3.81 -2.17 -2.64
CA PRO A 69 -5.05 -1.98 -1.87
C PRO A 69 -4.90 -2.18 -0.37
N LYS A 70 -3.99 -3.07 0.06
CA LYS A 70 -3.72 -3.31 1.49
C LYS A 70 -2.84 -2.22 2.10
N ILE A 71 -1.93 -1.67 1.31
CA ILE A 71 -1.08 -0.55 1.72
C ILE A 71 -1.95 0.69 1.90
N THR A 72 -2.83 1.00 0.94
CA THR A 72 -3.77 2.13 1.03
C THR A 72 -4.70 1.97 2.23
N GLU A 73 -5.36 0.82 2.40
CA GLU A 73 -6.23 0.56 3.57
C GLU A 73 -5.50 0.80 4.91
N SER A 74 -4.25 0.33 5.02
CA SER A 74 -3.47 0.54 6.25
C SER A 74 -3.06 2.00 6.47
N LEU A 75 -2.84 2.77 5.40
CA LEU A 75 -2.56 4.20 5.46
C LEU A 75 -3.83 5.00 5.78
N GLU A 76 -4.99 4.63 5.25
CA GLU A 76 -6.29 5.25 5.57
C GLU A 76 -6.65 5.06 7.04
N GLN A 77 -6.59 3.82 7.54
CA GLN A 77 -6.85 3.52 8.95
C GLN A 77 -5.94 4.34 9.87
N ARG A 78 -4.66 4.47 9.50
CA ARG A 78 -3.72 5.30 10.25
C ARG A 78 -4.05 6.79 10.14
N CYS A 79 -4.34 7.30 8.94
CA CYS A 79 -4.73 8.69 8.72
C CYS A 79 -5.90 9.08 9.61
N TYR A 80 -6.93 8.23 9.64
CA TYR A 80 -8.12 8.43 10.45
C TYR A 80 -7.79 8.48 11.95
N LYS A 81 -6.95 7.55 12.43
CA LYS A 81 -6.49 7.53 13.82
C LYS A 81 -5.68 8.79 14.18
N GLU A 82 -4.76 9.22 13.31
CA GLU A 82 -3.90 10.38 13.56
C GLU A 82 -4.67 11.71 13.48
N LEU A 83 -5.68 11.80 12.60
CA LEU A 83 -6.60 12.94 12.54
C LEU A 83 -7.40 13.10 13.85
N ARG A 84 -7.93 11.99 14.40
CA ARG A 84 -8.62 12.01 15.69
C ARG A 84 -7.71 12.41 16.85
N ASN A 85 -6.42 12.13 16.76
CA ASN A 85 -5.42 12.46 17.78
C ASN A 85 -4.75 13.83 17.53
N GLU A 86 -5.25 14.63 16.58
CA GLU A 86 -4.71 15.95 16.20
C GLU A 86 -3.21 15.92 15.80
N ASN A 87 -2.71 14.76 15.36
CA ASN A 87 -1.31 14.63 14.94
C ASN A 87 -1.16 14.99 13.45
N PHE A 88 -1.23 16.28 13.15
CA PHE A 88 -1.18 16.79 11.78
C PHE A 88 0.14 16.49 11.05
N GLN A 89 1.25 16.29 11.77
CA GLN A 89 2.52 15.92 11.14
C GLN A 89 2.45 14.52 10.53
N SER A 90 1.89 13.54 11.25
CA SER A 90 1.65 12.21 10.69
C SER A 90 0.72 12.25 9.48
N VAL A 91 -0.32 13.09 9.52
CA VAL A 91 -1.25 13.25 8.39
C VAL A 91 -0.56 13.83 7.16
N LYS A 92 0.30 14.84 7.33
CA LYS A 92 1.14 15.36 6.23
C LYS A 92 2.02 14.28 5.59
N ILE A 93 2.60 13.41 6.42
CA ILE A 93 3.39 12.26 5.92
C ILE A 93 2.50 11.31 5.10
N VAL A 94 1.31 10.96 5.59
CA VAL A 94 0.36 10.12 4.85
C VAL A 94 0.02 10.72 3.48
N ILE A 95 -0.29 12.02 3.44
CA ILE A 95 -0.59 12.73 2.18
C ILE A 95 0.61 12.69 1.23
N CYS A 96 1.84 12.86 1.74
CA CYS A 96 3.06 12.76 0.93
C CYS A 96 3.23 11.36 0.33
N ILE A 97 2.94 10.30 1.10
CA ILE A 97 2.97 8.92 0.62
C ILE A 97 1.94 8.73 -0.51
N TYR A 98 0.71 9.20 -0.34
CA TYR A 98 -0.33 9.11 -1.38
C TYR A 98 0.10 9.82 -2.67
N LYS A 99 0.61 11.04 -2.57
CA LYS A 99 1.11 11.79 -3.75
C LYS A 99 2.19 11.00 -4.50
N ARG A 100 3.18 10.44 -3.78
CA ARG A 100 4.24 9.63 -4.41
C ARG A 100 3.74 8.31 -4.98
N LEU A 101 2.79 7.65 -4.32
CA LEU A 101 2.18 6.41 -4.83
C LEU A 101 1.42 6.65 -6.13
N LEU A 102 0.64 7.73 -6.22
CA LEU A 102 -0.07 8.10 -7.46
C LEU A 102 0.88 8.33 -8.63
N VAL A 103 2.04 8.97 -8.38
CA VAL A 103 3.07 9.17 -9.41
C VAL A 103 3.80 7.87 -9.77
N SER A 104 4.11 7.04 -8.78
CA SER A 104 4.98 5.85 -8.98
C SER A 104 4.21 4.59 -9.41
N CYS A 105 2.91 4.55 -9.18
CA CYS A 105 2.05 3.39 -9.40
C CYS A 105 0.83 3.74 -10.27
N HIS A 106 0.91 4.79 -11.11
CA HIS A 106 -0.20 5.30 -11.93
C HIS A 106 -0.95 4.19 -12.70
N ASP A 107 -0.24 3.21 -13.25
CA ASP A 107 -0.85 2.14 -14.06
C ASP A 107 -1.45 0.99 -13.23
N GLN A 108 -1.29 1.04 -11.91
CA GLN A 108 -1.63 -0.05 -10.98
C GLN A 108 -2.61 0.35 -9.87
N MET A 109 -2.97 1.64 -9.79
CA MET A 109 -4.01 2.22 -8.94
C MET A 109 -5.30 2.44 -9.74
#